data_AF-X1BPF2-F1
#
_entry.id   AF-X1BPF2-F1
#
_cell.length_a   1.000
_cell.length_b   1.000
_cell.length_c   1.000
_cell.angle_alpha   90.00
_cell.angle_beta   90.00
_cell.angle_gamma   90.00
#
_symmetry.space_group_name_H-M   'P 1'
#
loop_
_entity.id
_entity.type
_entity.pdbx_description
1 polymer ?
#
loop_
_entity_poly.entity_id
_entity_poly.type
_entity_poly.pdbx_seq_one_letter_code
_entity_poly.pdbx_strand_id
1 'polypeptide(L)'
;MAGTAIFKKEAMGGGDVKLAAMIGAFLGWRYIIISLFLGFFLGALAGIFLVLSKIKSKEDMVPFGPFIVLGSLITLLWGEKIISWYIGF
;
A
#
# COMPACT_ATOMS: atom_id res chain seq x y z
N MET A 1 3.14 16.63 1.83
CA MET A 1 3.84 17.84 2.33
C MET A 1 5.15 17.51 3.05
N ALA A 2 5.28 16.45 3.85
CA ALA A 2 6.59 16.10 4.47
C ALA A 2 7.59 15.41 3.50
N GLY A 3 7.13 14.50 2.62
CA GLY A 3 8.02 13.75 1.72
C GLY A 3 8.69 14.60 0.64
N THR A 4 8.00 15.62 0.14
CA THR A 4 8.49 16.51 -0.93
C THR A 4 9.63 17.41 -0.46
N ALA A 5 9.65 17.78 0.83
CA ALA A 5 10.67 18.63 1.41
C ALA A 5 12.01 17.91 1.63
N ILE A 6 11.99 16.58 1.82
CA ILE A 6 13.18 15.79 2.15
C ILE A 6 13.74 15.06 0.92
N PHE A 7 12.88 14.53 0.04
CA PHE A 7 13.30 13.65 -1.06
C PHE A 7 13.24 14.27 -2.46
N LYS A 8 12.71 15.50 -2.62
CA LYS A 8 12.53 16.19 -3.93
C LYS A 8 11.82 15.35 -5.01
N LYS A 9 11.15 14.26 -4.63
CA LYS A 9 10.44 13.34 -5.53
C LYS A 9 9.14 12.94 -4.87
N GLU A 10 8.06 12.89 -5.64
CA GLU A 10 6.81 12.29 -5.18
C GLU A 10 7.05 10.80 -4.93
N ALA A 11 7.07 10.39 -3.66
CA ALA A 11 7.30 9.00 -3.27
C ALA A 11 6.14 8.06 -3.65
N MET A 12 4.98 8.64 -3.99
CA MET A 12 3.73 7.95 -4.28
C MET A 12 2.93 8.82 -5.24
N GLY A 13 2.24 8.22 -6.22
CA GLY A 13 1.47 8.99 -7.20
C GLY A 13 0.38 9.82 -6.51
N GLY A 14 0.12 11.04 -6.99
CA GLY A 14 -0.87 11.94 -6.35
C GLY A 14 -2.27 11.33 -6.21
N GLY A 15 -2.66 10.43 -7.11
CA GLY A 15 -3.91 9.65 -6.99
C GLY A 15 -3.90 8.67 -5.82
N ASP A 16 -2.80 7.94 -5.64
CA ASP A 16 -2.62 6.97 -4.55
C ASP A 16 -2.61 7.65 -3.18
N VAL A 17 -2.04 8.86 -3.09
CA VAL A 17 -2.07 9.67 -1.87
C VAL A 17 -3.50 10.04 -1.48
N LYS A 18 -4.34 10.44 -2.45
CA LYS A 18 -5.75 10.74 -2.20
C LYS A 18 -6.51 9.49 -1.78
N LEU A 19 -6.25 8.36 -2.43
CA LEU A 19 -6.88 7.08 -2.12
C LEU A 19 -6.51 6.61 -0.71
N ALA A 20 -5.23 6.72 -0.33
CA ALA A 20 -4.75 6.45 1.01
C ALA A 20 -5.37 7.40 2.07
N ALA A 21 -5.51 8.69 1.75
CA ALA A 21 -6.14 9.65 2.63
C ALA A 21 -7.62 9.32 2.86
N MET A 22 -8.36 8.93 1.82
CA MET A 22 -9.75 8.49 1.95
C MET A 22 -9.85 7.23 2.82
N ILE A 23 -9.04 6.21 2.53
CA ILE A 23 -9.03 4.97 3.34
C ILE A 23 -8.69 5.28 4.80
N GLY A 24 -7.70 6.15 5.05
CA GLY A 24 -7.35 6.57 6.41
C GLY A 24 -8.45 7.37 7.12
N ALA A 25 -9.23 8.16 6.38
CA ALA A 25 -10.39 8.86 6.94
C ALA A 25 -11.52 7.88 7.31
N PHE A 26 -11.74 6.81 6.53
CA PHE A 26 -12.80 5.83 6.77
C PHE A 26 -12.41 4.77 7.81
N LEU A 27 -11.23 4.15 7.66
CA LEU A 27 -10.77 3.09 8.55
C LEU A 27 -10.09 3.64 9.80
N GLY A 28 -9.46 4.81 9.72
CA GLY A 28 -8.68 5.39 10.81
C GLY A 28 -7.17 5.22 10.64
N TRP A 29 -6.41 5.97 11.46
CA TRP A 29 -4.96 6.12 11.32
C TRP A 29 -4.15 4.84 11.59
N ARG A 30 -4.65 3.91 12.41
CA ARG A 30 -3.99 2.63 12.68
C ARG A 30 -4.09 1.70 11.47
N TYR A 31 -5.26 1.64 10.87
CA TYR A 31 -5.56 0.74 9.76
C TYR A 31 -4.92 1.18 8.45
N ILE A 32 -4.85 2.49 8.18
CA ILE A 32 -4.19 2.96 6.95
C ILE A 32 -2.72 2.54 6.87
N ILE A 33 -2.01 2.48 8.00
CA ILE A 33 -0.62 2.03 8.04
C ILE A 33 -0.53 0.56 7.56
N ILE A 34 -1.43 -0.29 8.05
CA ILE A 34 -1.50 -1.70 7.68
C ILE A 34 -1.94 -1.86 6.22
N SER A 35 -2.91 -1.07 5.78
CA SER A 35 -3.42 -1.09 4.40
C SER A 35 -2.34 -0.73 3.40
N LEU A 36 -1.57 0.32 3.68
CA LEU A 36 -0.44 0.73 2.84
C LEU A 36 0.67 -0.33 2.85
N PHE A 37 1.02 -0.85 4.02
CA PHE A 37 2.03 -1.90 4.13
C PHE A 37 1.66 -3.15 3.33
N LEU A 38 0.43 -3.65 3.49
CA LEU A 38 -0.08 -4.77 2.71
C LEU A 38 -0.15 -4.45 1.21
N GLY A 39 -0.54 -3.22 0.85
CA GLY A 39 -0.51 -2.78 -0.54
C GLY A 39 0.89 -2.82 -1.15
N PHE A 40 1.90 -2.30 -0.45
CA PHE A 40 3.30 -2.40 -0.87
C PHE A 40 3.76 -3.85 -0.99
N PHE A 41 3.42 -4.69 -0.02
CA PHE A 41 3.80 -6.11 -0.03
C PHE A 41 3.17 -6.86 -1.22
N LEU A 42 1.87 -6.70 -1.45
CA LEU A 42 1.17 -7.33 -2.57
C LEU A 42 1.63 -6.79 -3.92
N GLY A 43 1.84 -5.48 -4.02
CA GLY A 43 2.35 -4.84 -5.24
C GLY A 43 3.77 -5.30 -5.58
N ALA A 44 4.63 -5.46 -4.57
CA ALA A 44 5.98 -6.00 -4.75
C ALA A 44 5.93 -7.47 -5.18
N LEU A 45 5.12 -8.31 -4.54
CA LEU A 45 4.95 -9.70 -4.93
C LEU A 45 4.44 -9.85 -6.38
N ALA A 46 3.42 -9.07 -6.75
CA ALA A 46 2.89 -9.07 -8.10
C ALA A 46 3.92 -8.55 -9.12
N GLY A 47 4.65 -7.48 -8.79
CA GLY A 47 5.71 -6.94 -9.64
C GLY A 47 6.85 -7.95 -9.87
N ILE A 48 7.31 -8.60 -8.80
CA ILE A 48 8.33 -9.66 -8.89
C ILE A 48 7.82 -10.80 -9.76
N PHE A 49 6.59 -11.26 -9.53
CA PHE A 49 5.99 -12.34 -10.33
C PHE A 49 5.92 -11.98 -11.82
N LEU A 50 5.43 -10.78 -12.16
CA LEU A 50 5.33 -10.33 -13.55
C LEU A 50 6.69 -10.25 -14.26
N VAL A 51 7.73 -9.82 -13.54
CA VAL A 51 9.10 -9.76 -14.06
C VAL A 51 9.67 -11.18 -14.25
N LEU A 52 9.46 -12.08 -13.28
CA LEU A 52 9.94 -13.47 -13.38
C LEU A 52 9.24 -14.24 -14.50
N SER A 53 7.94 -14.01 -14.71
CA SER A 53 7.17 -14.59 -15.82
C SER A 53 7.50 -13.97 -17.19
N LYS A 54 8.41 -12.98 -17.25
CA LYS A 54 8.77 -12.24 -18.48
C LYS A 54 7.58 -11.56 -19.17
N ILE A 55 6.50 -11.29 -18.42
CA ILE A 55 5.30 -10.60 -18.94
C ILE A 55 5.56 -9.08 -18.96
N LYS A 56 6.29 -8.57 -17.97
CA LYS A 56 6.72 -7.18 -17.90
C LYS A 56 8.21 -7.07 -17.65
N SER A 57 8.80 -5.99 -18.14
CA SER A 57 10.18 -5.59 -17.86
C SER A 57 10.28 -4.86 -16.53
N LYS A 58 11.48 -4.80 -15.96
CA LYS A 58 11.76 -4.02 -14.73
C LYS A 58 11.49 -2.52 -14.88
N GLU A 59 11.45 -2.04 -16.12
CA GLU A 59 11.20 -0.65 -16.50
C GLU A 59 9.70 -0.34 -16.60
N ASP A 60 8.85 -1.37 -16.67
CA ASP A 60 7.41 -1.17 -16.80
C ASP A 60 6.82 -0.72 -15.48
N MET A 61 6.07 0.38 -15.54
CA MET A 61 5.32 0.85 -14.38
C MET A 61 4.18 -0.11 -14.05
N VAL A 62 4.08 -0.47 -12.78
CA VAL A 62 2.96 -1.23 -12.22
C VAL A 62 2.11 -0.24 -11.40
N PRO A 63 0.81 -0.08 -11.70
CA PRO A 63 -0.03 0.85 -10.96
C PRO A 63 -0.20 0.39 -9.52
N PHE A 64 0.01 1.28 -8.56
CA PHE A 64 0.02 0.94 -7.14
C PHE A 64 -1.37 0.95 -6.50
N GLY A 65 -2.26 1.84 -6.94
CA GLY A 65 -3.63 1.99 -6.45
C GLY A 65 -4.43 0.69 -6.24
N PRO A 66 -4.47 -0.26 -7.20
CA PRO A 66 -5.17 -1.53 -7.02
C PRO A 66 -4.68 -2.33 -5.81
N PHE A 67 -3.37 -2.30 -5.53
CA PHE A 67 -2.81 -3.01 -4.38
C PHE A 67 -3.11 -2.30 -3.06
N ILE A 68 -3.19 -0.97 -3.03
CA ILE A 68 -3.67 -0.24 -1.85
C ILE A 68 -5.11 -0.65 -1.52
N VAL A 69 -5.97 -0.75 -2.54
CA VAL A 69 -7.37 -1.18 -2.36
C VAL A 69 -7.41 -2.60 -1.81
N LEU A 70 -6.64 -3.53 -2.36
CA LEU A 70 -6.56 -4.90 -1.84
C LEU A 70 -6.02 -4.96 -0.41
N GLY A 71 -4.96 -4.20 -0.11
CA GLY A 71 -4.42 -4.08 1.24
C GLY A 71 -5.44 -3.52 2.22
N SER A 72 -6.24 -2.55 1.80
CA SER A 72 -7.33 -1.98 2.61
C SER A 72 -8.49 -2.94 2.83
N LEU A 73 -8.82 -3.77 1.84
CA LEU A 73 -9.84 -4.79 1.98
C LEU A 73 -9.40 -5.87 3.00
N ILE A 74 -8.15 -6.31 2.91
CA ILE A 74 -7.58 -7.24 3.89
C ILE A 74 -7.55 -6.61 5.28
N THR A 75 -7.19 -5.34 5.37
CA THR A 75 -7.16 -4.60 6.64
C THR A 75 -8.56 -4.44 7.22
N LEU A 76 -9.58 -4.21 6.39
CA LEU A 76 -10.96 -4.08 6.84
C LEU A 76 -11.46 -5.39 7.49
N LEU A 77 -11.05 -6.54 6.94
CA LEU A 77 -11.50 -7.85 7.41
C LEU A 77 -10.64 -8.43 8.56
N TRP A 78 -9.33 -8.19 8.54
CA TRP A 78 -8.38 -8.81 9.49
C TRP A 78 -7.51 -7.80 10.25
N GLY A 79 -7.68 -6.50 10.03
CA GLY A 79 -6.85 -5.45 10.64
C GLY A 79 -6.82 -5.51 12.16
N GLU A 80 -7.98 -5.66 12.80
CA GLU A 80 -8.06 -5.82 14.27
C GLU A 80 -7.24 -7.01 14.76
N LYS A 81 -7.34 -8.15 14.05
CA LYS A 81 -6.58 -9.36 14.40
C LYS A 81 -5.08 -9.19 14.20
N ILE A 82 -4.67 -8.49 13.13
CA ILE A 82 -3.27 -8.18 12.84
C ILE A 82 -2.70 -7.26 13.93
N ILE A 83 -3.44 -6.21 14.29
CA ILE A 83 -3.05 -5.27 15.36
C ILE A 83 -2.94 -6.00 16.69
N SER A 84 -3.94 -6.79 17.04
CA SER A 84 -4.00 -7.52 18.30
C SER A 84 -2.86 -8.54 18.41
N TRP A 85 -2.50 -9.20 17.30
CA TRP A 85 -1.33 -10.08 17.24
C TRP A 85 0.01 -9.34 17.38
N TYR A 86 0.11 -8.13 16.83
CA TYR A 86 1.34 -7.33 16.90
C TYR A 86 1.55 -6.68 18.28
N ILE A 87 0.47 -6.17 18.87
CA ILE A 87 0.50 -5.53 20.19
C ILE A 87 0.50 -6.58 21.30
N GLY A 88 -0.05 -7.77 21.06
CA GLY A 88 -0.18 -8.80 22.07
C GLY A 88 0.98 -9.79 22.13
N PHE A 89 1.44 -10.25 23.29
CA PHE A 89 0.87 -10.15 24.66
C PHE A 89 -0.67 -10.21 24.76
#